data_AF-A0A5C3NMM4-F1
#
_entry.id   AF-A0A5C3NMM4-F1
#
_cell.length_a   1.000
_cell.length_b   1.000
_cell.length_c   1.000
_cell.angle_alpha   90.00
_cell.angle_beta   90.00
_cell.angle_gamma   90.00
#
_symmetry.space_group_name_H-M   'P 1'
#
loop_
_entity.id
_entity.type
_entity.pdbx_description
1 polymer ?
#
loop_
_entity_poly.entity_id
_entity_poly.type
_entity_poly.pdbx_seq_one_letter_code
_entity_poly.pdbx_strand_id
1 'polypeptide(L)'
;PHLQQQLRERIVHWHYNDNFSVDDIAQLAGCGKTAVYDVLERFRETGDVKPGASPGRPRILSREDIDFIASIVDDNPVIFLDEIQQKLEDSRGI
;
A
#
# COMPACT_ATOMS: atom_id res chain seq x y z
N PRO A 1 13.73 -2.27 5.31
CA PRO A 1 14.18 -3.69 5.32
C PRO A 1 12.96 -4.63 5.26
N HIS A 2 12.90 -5.51 4.25
CA HIS A 2 11.82 -6.51 4.16
C HIS A 2 12.08 -7.64 5.16
N LEU A 3 11.64 -7.46 6.41
CA LEU A 3 11.61 -8.57 7.38
C LEU A 3 10.62 -9.63 6.92
N GLN A 4 11.08 -10.87 6.82
CA GLN A 4 10.24 -12.04 6.56
C GLN A 4 9.16 -12.17 7.65
N GLN A 5 7.96 -12.61 7.27
CA GLN A 5 6.81 -12.67 8.19
C GLN A 5 7.12 -13.47 9.47
N GLN A 6 7.75 -14.63 9.34
CA GLN A 6 8.16 -15.49 10.46
C GLN A 6 9.05 -14.77 11.48
N LEU A 7 9.92 -13.87 11.01
CA LEU A 7 10.81 -13.11 11.89
C LEU A 7 10.02 -12.05 12.69
N ARG A 8 8.96 -11.47 12.10
CA ARG A 8 8.10 -10.51 12.80
C ARG A 8 7.24 -11.19 13.86
N GLU A 9 6.71 -12.38 13.56
CA GLU A 9 5.97 -13.21 14.53
C GLU A 9 6.87 -13.56 15.71
N ARG A 10 8.13 -13.89 15.44
CA ARG A 10 9.13 -14.19 16.47
C ARG A 10 9.50 -12.97 17.33
N ILE A 11 9.62 -11.79 16.72
CA ILE A 11 9.82 -10.51 17.44
C ILE A 11 8.69 -10.26 18.44
N VAL A 12 7.44 -10.47 18.03
CA VAL A 12 6.27 -10.34 18.90
C VAL A 12 6.31 -11.37 20.04
N HIS A 13 6.62 -12.64 19.72
CA HIS A 13 6.75 -13.68 20.74
C HIS A 13 7.81 -13.34 21.78
N TRP A 14 9.02 -12.93 21.36
CA TRP A 14 10.10 -12.57 22.27
C TRP A 14 9.74 -11.39 23.18
N HIS A 15 8.99 -10.42 22.68
CA HIS A 15 8.59 -9.26 23.46
C HIS A 15 7.48 -9.57 24.47
N TYR A 16 6.44 -10.31 24.06
CA TYR A 16 5.25 -10.52 24.89
C TYR A 16 5.27 -11.81 25.73
N ASN A 17 5.96 -12.86 25.27
CA ASN A 17 6.01 -14.15 25.97
C ASN A 17 7.32 -14.33 26.75
N ASP A 18 8.45 -13.92 26.15
CA ASP A 18 9.78 -14.13 26.74
C ASP A 18 10.31 -12.89 27.49
N ASN A 19 9.59 -11.75 27.45
CA ASN A 19 9.92 -10.48 28.10
C ASN A 19 11.32 -9.92 27.74
N PHE A 20 11.79 -10.17 26.52
CA PHE A 20 13.09 -9.65 26.07
C PHE A 20 13.04 -8.15 25.82
N SER A 21 14.17 -7.47 26.05
CA SER A 21 14.29 -6.05 25.73
C SER A 21 14.33 -5.84 24.22
N VAL A 22 13.92 -4.66 23.76
CA VAL A 22 13.98 -4.30 22.33
C VAL A 22 15.42 -4.36 21.79
N ASP A 23 16.40 -4.11 22.64
CA ASP A 23 17.82 -4.14 22.29
C ASP A 23 18.29 -5.58 22.03
N ASP A 24 17.91 -6.50 22.91
CA ASP A 24 18.21 -7.93 22.75
C ASP A 24 17.50 -8.50 21.52
N ILE A 25 16.24 -8.11 21.31
CA ILE A 25 15.45 -8.53 20.14
C ILE A 25 16.08 -8.01 18.85
N ALA A 26 16.51 -6.75 18.80
CA ALA A 26 17.18 -6.17 17.63
C ALA A 26 18.49 -6.91 17.31
N GLN A 27 19.28 -7.25 18.33
CA GLN A 27 20.50 -8.02 18.18
C GLN A 27 20.23 -9.45 17.69
N LEU A 28 19.24 -10.14 18.26
CA LEU A 28 18.85 -11.50 17.88
C LEU A 28 18.23 -11.58 16.48
N ALA A 29 17.43 -10.58 16.10
CA ALA A 29 16.79 -10.50 14.79
C ALA A 29 17.72 -9.95 13.70
N GLY A 30 18.89 -9.40 14.07
CA GLY A 30 19.82 -8.76 13.13
C GLY A 30 19.22 -7.54 12.43
N CYS A 31 18.30 -6.82 13.08
CA CYS A 31 17.61 -5.66 12.51
C CYS A 31 17.77 -4.43 13.40
N GLY A 32 17.49 -3.23 12.87
CA GLY A 32 17.53 -2.00 13.65
C GLY A 32 16.38 -1.94 14.67
N LYS A 33 16.61 -1.27 15.80
CA LYS A 33 15.60 -1.07 16.87
C LYS A 33 14.30 -0.47 16.33
N THR A 34 14.40 0.48 15.39
CA THR A 34 13.24 1.08 14.71
C THR A 34 12.34 0.02 14.07
N ALA A 35 12.92 -0.97 13.39
CA ALA A 35 12.13 -2.03 12.75
C ALA A 35 11.43 -2.94 13.78
N VAL A 36 12.03 -3.13 14.96
CA VAL A 36 11.40 -3.85 16.07
C VAL A 36 10.22 -3.04 16.61
N TYR A 37 10.41 -1.75 16.88
CA TYR A 37 9.33 -0.86 17.32
C TYR A 37 8.18 -0.81 16.31
N ASP A 38 8.47 -0.66 15.02
CA ASP A 38 7.45 -0.64 13.96
C ASP A 38 6.61 -1.94 13.93
N VAL A 39 7.24 -3.09 14.19
CA VAL A 39 6.55 -4.39 14.24
C VAL A 39 5.67 -4.49 15.49
N LEU A 40 6.19 -4.10 16.64
CA LEU A 40 5.45 -4.14 17.91
C LEU A 40 4.28 -3.15 17.93
N GLU A 41 4.48 -1.95 17.43
CA GLU A 41 3.43 -0.93 17.27
C GLU A 41 2.33 -1.43 16.35
N ARG A 42 2.69 -1.97 15.17
CA ARG A 42 1.71 -2.55 14.25
C ARG A 42 0.93 -3.70 14.88
N PHE A 43 1.60 -4.60 15.59
CA PHE A 43 0.93 -5.71 16.27
C PHE A 43 -0.03 -5.21 17.35
N ARG A 44 0.35 -4.16 18.09
CA ARG A 44 -0.52 -3.53 19.10
C ARG A 44 -1.76 -2.88 18.47
N GLU A 45 -1.61 -2.22 17.33
CA GLU A 45 -2.70 -1.49 16.67
C GLU A 45 -3.66 -2.40 15.89
N THR A 46 -3.13 -3.42 15.21
CA THR A 46 -3.88 -4.23 14.25
C THR A 46 -4.06 -5.69 14.67
N GLY A 47 -3.28 -6.17 15.63
CA GLY A 47 -3.21 -7.59 15.99
C GLY A 47 -2.47 -8.47 14.97
N ASP A 48 -1.96 -7.89 13.88
CA ASP A 48 -1.23 -8.61 12.83
C ASP A 48 0.19 -8.03 12.65
N VAL A 49 1.14 -8.89 12.31
CA VAL A 49 2.53 -8.52 11.99
C VAL A 49 2.73 -8.21 10.51
N LYS A 50 1.75 -8.57 9.68
CA LYS A 50 1.79 -8.35 8.23
C LYS A 50 1.78 -6.84 7.96
N PRO A 51 2.66 -6.36 7.06
CA PRO A 51 2.56 -4.98 6.63
C PRO A 51 1.21 -4.82 5.91
N GLY A 52 0.46 -3.77 6.25
CA GLY A 52 -0.78 -3.46 5.55
C GLY A 52 -0.52 -3.31 4.06
N ALA A 53 -1.50 -3.67 3.23
CA ALA A 53 -1.47 -3.30 1.83
C ALA A 53 -1.36 -1.78 1.75
N SER A 54 -0.42 -1.26 0.97
CA SER A 54 -0.42 0.16 0.62
C SER A 54 -1.35 0.31 -0.58
N PRO A 55 -2.63 0.73 -0.39
CA PRO A 55 -3.43 1.06 -1.54
C PRO A 55 -2.75 2.23 -2.26
N GLY A 56 -2.53 2.08 -3.56
CA GLY A 56 -2.12 3.20 -4.40
C GLY A 56 -3.16 4.32 -4.36
N ARG A 57 -2.87 5.43 -5.04
CA ARG A 57 -3.84 6.53 -5.17
C ARG A 57 -5.17 5.97 -5.75
N PRO A 58 -6.33 6.31 -5.15
CA PRO A 58 -7.63 5.94 -5.71
C PRO A 58 -7.74 6.37 -7.17
N ARG A 59 -8.38 5.54 -8.00
CA ARG A 59 -8.62 5.86 -9.42
C ARG A 59 -9.60 7.03 -9.51
N ILE A 60 -9.28 8.00 -10.36
CA ILE A 60 -10.17 9.13 -10.67
C ILE A 60 -11.22 8.67 -11.70
N LEU A 61 -10.78 7.94 -12.72
CA LEU A 61 -11.65 7.40 -13.76
C LEU A 61 -12.35 6.13 -13.29
N SER A 62 -13.67 6.13 -13.42
CA SER A 62 -14.51 4.95 -13.30
C SER A 62 -14.38 4.07 -14.54
N ARG A 63 -14.97 2.86 -14.49
CA ARG A 63 -14.96 1.95 -15.64
C ARG A 63 -15.73 2.51 -16.83
N GLU A 64 -16.84 3.21 -16.58
CA GLU A 64 -17.64 3.82 -17.63
C GLU A 64 -16.90 4.95 -18.35
N ASP A 65 -16.04 5.68 -17.62
CA ASP A 65 -15.22 6.74 -18.21
C ASP A 65 -14.16 6.14 -19.14
N ILE A 66 -13.60 4.99 -18.76
CA ILE A 66 -12.66 4.25 -19.61
C ILE A 66 -13.36 3.76 -20.88
N ASP A 67 -14.56 3.19 -20.76
CA ASP A 67 -15.34 2.72 -21.92
C ASP A 67 -15.71 3.90 -22.85
N PHE A 68 -16.00 5.08 -22.28
CA PHE A 68 -16.23 6.31 -23.06
C PHE A 68 -14.97 6.79 -23.78
N ILE A 69 -13.81 6.83 -23.10
CA ILE A 69 -12.52 7.16 -23.74
C ILE A 69 -12.23 6.19 -24.89
N ALA A 70 -12.47 4.89 -24.69
CA ALA A 70 -12.27 3.89 -25.74
C ALA A 70 -13.12 4.19 -26.98
N SER A 71 -14.42 4.49 -26.80
CA SER A 71 -15.27 4.87 -27.94
C SER A 71 -14.79 6.12 -28.68
N ILE A 72 -14.27 7.13 -27.96
CA ILE A 72 -13.75 8.35 -28.58
C ILE A 72 -12.51 8.05 -29.45
N VAL A 73 -11.62 7.20 -28.94
CA VAL A 73 -10.39 6.81 -29.67
C VAL A 73 -10.71 5.92 -30.86
N ASP A 74 -11.70 5.03 -30.74
CA ASP A 74 -12.16 4.18 -31.84
C ASP A 74 -12.80 5.01 -32.97
N ASP A 75 -13.61 6.02 -32.61
CA ASP A 75 -14.26 6.92 -33.58
C ASP A 75 -13.27 7.90 -34.24
N ASN A 76 -12.26 8.34 -33.49
CA ASN A 76 -11.22 9.24 -33.99
C ASN A 76 -9.83 8.89 -33.41
N PRO A 77 -9.03 8.05 -34.08
CA PRO A 77 -7.76 7.57 -33.54
C PRO A 77 -6.63 8.62 -33.54
N VAL A 78 -6.84 9.78 -34.16
CA VAL A 78 -5.87 10.90 -34.15
C VAL A 78 -6.20 11.98 -33.13
N ILE A 79 -7.21 11.75 -32.28
CA ILE A 79 -7.61 12.69 -31.23
C ILE A 79 -6.47 12.94 -30.24
N PHE A 80 -6.31 14.18 -29.82
CA PHE A 80 -5.31 14.56 -28.82
C PHE A 80 -5.82 14.34 -27.39
N LEU A 81 -4.88 14.24 -26.45
CA LEU A 81 -5.19 13.97 -25.04
C LEU A 81 -6.02 15.08 -24.40
N ASP A 82 -5.74 16.34 -24.71
CA ASP A 82 -6.48 17.50 -24.23
C ASP A 82 -7.92 17.53 -24.77
N GLU A 83 -8.14 17.09 -26.00
CA GLU A 83 -9.49 16.95 -26.56
C GLU A 83 -10.28 15.83 -25.88
N ILE A 84 -9.64 14.72 -25.51
CA ILE A 84 -10.27 13.66 -24.70
C ILE A 84 -10.64 14.21 -23.32
N GLN A 85 -9.73 14.98 -22.69
CA GLN A 85 -9.99 15.60 -21.38
C GLN A 85 -11.17 16.57 -21.44
N GLN A 86 -11.23 17.45 -22.45
CA GLN A 86 -12.36 18.36 -22.62
C GLN A 86 -13.68 17.60 -22.80
N LYS A 87 -13.68 16.53 -23.61
CA LYS A 87 -14.88 15.70 -23.81
C LYS A 87 -15.33 14.99 -22.53
N LEU A 88 -14.40 14.55 -21.69
CA LEU A 88 -14.69 13.96 -20.38
C LEU A 88 -15.27 14.99 -19.42
N GLU A 89 -14.70 16.19 -19.38
CA GLU A 89 -15.20 17.30 -18.56
C GLU A 89 -16.61 17.70 -18.99
N ASP A 90 -16.83 17.89 -20.30
CA ASP A 90 -18.13 18.30 -20.85
C ASP A 90 -19.23 17.24 -20.65
N SER A 91 -18.89 15.95 -20.77
CA SER A 91 -19.88 14.86 -20.76
C SER A 91 -20.12 14.26 -19.39
N ARG A 92 -19.08 14.18 -18.55
CA ARG A 92 -19.08 13.46 -17.28
C ARG A 92 -18.66 14.30 -16.07
N GLY A 93 -18.19 15.54 -16.29
CA GLY A 93 -17.82 16.46 -15.21
C GLY A 93 -16.61 16.01 -14.39
N ILE A 94 -15.69 15.26 -15.01
CA ILE A 94 -14.45 14.75 -14.42
C ILE A 94 -13.27 15.60 -14.83
#